data_AF-A0A831YHU6-F1
#
_entry.id   AF-A0A831YHU6-F1
#
_cell.length_a   1.000
_cell.length_b   1.000
_cell.length_c   1.000
_cell.angle_alpha   90.00
_cell.angle_beta   90.00
_cell.angle_gamma   90.00
#
_symmetry.space_group_name_H-M   'P 1'
#
loop_
_entity.id
_entity.type
_entity.pdbx_description
1 polymer ?
#
loop_
_entity_poly.entity_id
_entity_poly.type
_entity_poly.pdbx_seq_one_letter_code
_entity_poly.pdbx_strand_id
1 'polypeptide(L)'
;MNSFLTIIPTVSRPPRRIPLSRRLFWTAVVATVYILMTITPLYGVAHTQEQQGAQQAQQLLSIIFGTAYGTLAHLGIGPIVIAGILLEVFAFSGLMNLDLNKREDRLRFTLLLKWTALGIAALEAVAYVLGGQFGQVTPLGGVLIVVQLLMATVIIMLLDDLMSKGWGIGSAISLIIFLGVSRQIILSLFSWDIVKDNNGSLHVFGLLPALGAALYDLFTRGDATALVGLVNRPVVLKGQTSVTYLPDFVGLLSTLVLAFVILYLEMMKVNIPVTAGQYRGIKFTIPLRFVYVSVLPIIFTTY
;
A
#
# COMPACT_ATOMS: atom_id res chain seq x y z
N MET A 1 -18.10 28.25 13.06
CA MET A 1 -17.46 27.08 12.41
C MET A 1 -16.24 27.38 11.55
N ASN A 2 -15.79 28.64 11.38
CA ASN A 2 -14.65 28.94 10.48
C ASN A 2 -13.25 28.83 11.12
N SER A 3 -13.12 28.78 12.46
CA SER A 3 -11.81 28.72 13.13
C SER A 3 -11.20 27.31 13.25
N PHE A 4 -12.03 26.26 13.39
CA PHE A 4 -11.53 24.89 13.52
C PHE A 4 -11.00 24.30 12.19
N LEU A 5 -11.38 24.89 11.05
CA LEU A 5 -10.98 24.42 9.73
C LEU A 5 -9.60 24.91 9.26
N THR A 6 -8.94 25.82 9.98
CA THR A 6 -7.64 26.41 9.59
C THR A 6 -6.43 25.76 10.28
N ILE A 7 -6.66 24.83 11.22
CA ILE A 7 -5.59 24.31 12.10
C ILE A 7 -4.80 23.17 11.44
N ILE A 8 -5.37 22.48 10.45
CA ILE A 8 -4.66 21.36 9.79
C ILE A 8 -3.69 21.90 8.73
N PRO A 9 -2.40 21.50 8.76
CA PRO A 9 -1.45 21.91 7.74
C PRO A 9 -1.94 21.50 6.36
N THR A 10 -1.96 22.46 5.43
CA THR A 10 -2.42 22.26 4.06
C THR A 10 -1.35 22.73 3.10
N VAL A 11 -1.07 21.92 2.08
CA VAL A 11 -0.09 22.29 1.05
C VAL A 11 -0.70 23.33 0.09
N SER A 12 0.04 24.36 -0.32
CA SER A 12 -0.48 25.32 -1.32
C SER A 12 -0.51 24.73 -2.73
N ARG A 13 -1.54 25.06 -3.51
CA ARG A 13 -1.60 24.67 -4.94
C ARG A 13 -0.52 25.41 -5.72
N PRO A 14 0.11 24.78 -6.73
CA PRO A 14 1.15 25.44 -7.51
C PRO A 14 0.56 26.59 -8.34
N PRO A 15 1.19 27.78 -8.35
CA PRO A 15 0.67 28.97 -9.03
C PRO A 15 0.76 28.88 -10.56
N ARG A 16 1.56 27.96 -11.10
CA ARG A 16 1.74 27.73 -12.55
C ARG A 16 1.75 26.23 -12.84
N ARG A 17 1.41 25.85 -14.08
CA ARG A 17 1.55 24.47 -14.55
C ARG A 17 3.02 24.07 -14.50
N ILE A 18 3.32 23.07 -13.67
CA ILE A 18 4.67 22.56 -13.46
C ILE A 18 5.05 21.65 -14.66
N PRO A 19 6.27 21.76 -15.23
CA PRO A 19 6.74 20.83 -16.25
C PRO A 19 6.83 19.39 -15.72
N LEU A 20 6.72 18.39 -16.60
CA LEU A 20 6.71 16.97 -16.23
C LEU A 20 7.91 16.56 -15.37
N SER A 21 9.12 17.05 -15.67
CA SER A 21 10.34 16.68 -14.92
C SER A 21 10.26 17.07 -13.45
N ARG A 22 9.70 18.25 -13.14
CA ARG A 22 9.55 18.71 -11.76
C ARG A 22 8.42 17.97 -11.04
N ARG A 23 7.38 17.54 -11.75
CA ARG A 23 6.37 16.64 -11.18
C ARG A 23 6.93 15.27 -10.84
N LEU A 24 7.76 14.72 -11.72
CA LEU A 24 8.43 13.44 -11.48
C LEU A 24 9.37 13.54 -10.28
N PHE A 25 10.13 14.64 -10.16
CA PHE A 25 11.00 14.88 -9.02
C PHE A 25 10.23 14.89 -7.69
N TRP A 26 9.12 15.63 -7.59
CA TRP A 26 8.29 15.62 -6.39
C TRP A 26 7.68 14.26 -6.10
N THR A 27 7.27 13.53 -7.13
CA THR A 27 6.77 12.15 -6.99
C THR A 27 7.85 11.24 -6.40
N ALA A 28 9.09 11.36 -6.85
CA ALA A 28 10.23 10.61 -6.31
C ALA A 28 10.56 10.99 -4.86
N VAL A 29 10.44 12.27 -4.50
CA VAL A 29 10.61 12.73 -3.11
C VAL A 29 9.54 12.10 -2.21
N VAL A 30 8.27 12.13 -2.62
CA VAL A 30 7.17 11.49 -1.87
C VAL A 30 7.43 9.99 -1.70
N ALA A 31 7.82 9.29 -2.78
CA ALA A 31 8.15 7.88 -2.74
C ALA A 31 9.29 7.57 -1.75
N THR A 32 10.33 8.39 -1.75
CA THR A 32 11.50 8.23 -0.87
C THR A 32 11.11 8.41 0.60
N VAL A 33 10.36 9.47 0.92
CA VAL A 33 9.89 9.72 2.29
C VAL A 33 9.01 8.56 2.76
N TYR A 34 8.10 8.08 1.92
CA TYR A 34 7.25 6.95 2.26
C TYR A 34 8.07 5.68 2.54
N ILE A 35 9.02 5.32 1.66
CA ILE A 35 9.91 4.16 1.88
C ILE A 35 10.69 4.28 3.19
N LEU A 36 11.22 5.46 3.51
CA LEU A 36 11.93 5.68 4.77
C LEU A 36 11.03 5.43 5.98
N MET A 37 9.78 5.91 5.95
CA MET A 37 8.82 5.65 7.03
C MET A 37 8.51 4.16 7.20
N THR A 38 8.47 3.40 6.10
CA THR A 38 8.27 1.94 6.10
C THR A 38 9.52 1.15 6.52
N ILE A 39 10.66 1.80 6.76
CA ILE A 39 11.90 1.14 7.22
C ILE A 39 12.20 1.53 8.68
N THR A 40 11.83 2.73 9.10
CA THR A 40 12.05 3.20 10.47
C THR A 40 11.15 2.46 11.48
N PRO A 41 11.73 1.70 12.42
CA PRO A 41 10.96 0.99 13.45
C PRO A 41 10.35 1.95 14.47
N LEU A 42 9.21 1.57 15.06
CA LEU A 42 8.59 2.31 16.15
C LEU A 42 9.39 2.18 17.43
N TYR A 43 9.46 3.29 18.18
CA TYR A 43 10.08 3.27 19.50
C TYR A 43 9.11 2.68 20.53
N GLY A 44 9.58 1.73 21.35
CA GLY A 44 8.79 1.15 22.44
C GLY A 44 8.04 -0.14 22.11
N VAL A 45 8.24 -0.70 20.91
CA VAL A 45 7.75 -2.05 20.55
C VAL A 45 8.82 -3.06 20.92
N ALA A 46 8.45 -4.13 21.63
CA ALA A 46 9.32 -5.28 21.77
C ALA A 46 9.39 -5.97 20.40
N HIS A 47 10.50 -5.77 19.68
CA HIS A 47 10.79 -6.49 18.43
C HIS A 47 11.17 -7.96 18.71
N THR A 48 10.44 -8.63 19.58
CA THR A 48 10.59 -10.07 19.79
C THR A 48 9.88 -10.77 18.64
N GLN A 49 10.65 -11.61 17.94
CA GLN A 49 10.31 -12.35 16.72
C GLN A 49 9.08 -13.29 16.80
N GLU A 50 8.29 -13.22 17.87
CA GLU A 50 7.27 -14.22 18.23
C GLU A 50 5.88 -13.97 17.63
N GLN A 51 5.63 -12.84 16.97
CA GLN A 51 4.34 -12.55 16.34
C GLN A 51 4.31 -12.79 14.83
N GLN A 52 5.13 -13.70 14.31
CA GLN A 52 5.00 -14.18 12.93
C GLN A 52 3.73 -15.01 12.69
N GLY A 53 2.95 -15.32 13.74
CA GLY A 53 1.70 -16.09 13.71
C GLY A 53 0.46 -15.37 13.18
N ALA A 54 0.52 -14.06 12.92
CA ALA A 54 -0.66 -13.31 12.52
C ALA A 54 -0.83 -13.35 10.98
N GLN A 55 -1.34 -14.50 10.51
CA GLN A 55 -2.25 -14.71 9.37
C GLN A 55 -1.86 -14.11 8.00
N GLN A 56 -1.76 -14.95 6.96
CA GLN A 56 -1.60 -14.56 5.55
C GLN A 56 -2.55 -13.44 5.07
N ALA A 57 -3.75 -13.32 5.65
CA ALA A 57 -4.68 -12.21 5.39
C ALA A 57 -4.11 -10.84 5.78
N GLN A 58 -3.34 -10.77 6.86
CA GLN A 58 -2.67 -9.55 7.32
C GLN A 58 -1.53 -9.14 6.37
N GLN A 59 -0.87 -10.11 5.73
CA GLN A 59 0.13 -9.81 4.70
C GLN A 59 -0.51 -9.16 3.47
N LEU A 60 -1.63 -9.69 2.97
CA LEU A 60 -2.38 -9.10 1.85
C LEU A 60 -2.88 -7.67 2.18
N LEU A 61 -3.47 -7.49 3.36
CA LEU A 61 -3.91 -6.17 3.83
C LEU A 61 -2.72 -5.20 3.96
N SER A 62 -1.58 -5.68 4.46
CA SER A 62 -0.38 -4.84 4.58
C SER A 62 0.19 -4.37 3.24
N ILE A 63 0.07 -5.19 2.19
CA ILE A 63 0.53 -4.83 0.86
C ILE A 63 -0.38 -3.79 0.22
N ILE A 64 -1.70 -3.96 0.33
CA ILE A 64 -2.69 -3.04 -0.27
C ILE A 64 -2.71 -1.70 0.49
N PHE A 65 -2.65 -1.73 1.82
CA PHE A 65 -2.66 -0.49 2.63
C PHE A 65 -1.28 0.09 2.86
N GLY A 66 -0.24 -0.53 2.30
CA GLY A 66 1.13 -0.10 2.48
C GLY A 66 1.51 -0.01 3.97
N THR A 67 0.96 -0.90 4.79
CA THR A 67 1.30 -0.97 6.20
C THR A 67 2.56 -1.80 6.37
N ALA A 68 3.42 -1.39 7.29
CA ALA A 68 4.52 -2.22 7.72
C ALA A 68 4.48 -2.33 9.25
N TYR A 69 4.21 -3.56 9.70
CA TYR A 69 4.14 -3.91 11.11
C TYR A 69 5.41 -3.47 11.85
N GLY A 70 5.23 -2.82 12.99
CA GLY A 70 6.33 -2.30 13.82
C GLY A 70 7.09 -1.10 13.25
N THR A 71 6.61 -0.43 12.19
CA THR A 71 7.25 0.76 11.59
C THR A 71 6.34 1.99 11.62
N LEU A 72 6.90 3.19 11.37
CA LEU A 72 6.11 4.44 11.35
C LEU A 72 4.93 4.38 10.38
N ALA A 73 5.01 3.54 9.35
CA ALA A 73 3.92 3.28 8.41
C ALA A 73 2.92 2.19 8.86
N HIS A 74 2.80 1.87 10.15
CA HIS A 74 1.91 0.80 10.63
C HIS A 74 0.43 1.01 10.26
N LEU A 75 -0.09 2.24 10.36
CA LEU A 75 -1.45 2.57 9.91
C LEU A 75 -1.52 2.77 8.39
N GLY A 76 -0.39 3.04 7.74
CA GLY A 76 -0.28 3.22 6.29
C GLY A 76 -1.24 4.28 5.75
N ILE A 77 -1.87 3.97 4.62
CA ILE A 77 -2.94 4.80 4.01
C ILE A 77 -4.34 4.47 4.53
N GLY A 78 -4.49 3.47 5.41
CA GLY A 78 -5.78 2.93 5.83
C GLY A 78 -6.78 3.99 6.33
N PRO A 79 -6.44 4.76 7.38
CA PRO A 79 -7.34 5.79 7.92
C PRO A 79 -7.79 6.84 6.89
N ILE A 80 -6.92 7.17 5.92
CA ILE A 80 -7.19 8.17 4.89
C ILE A 80 -8.19 7.62 3.87
N VAL A 81 -7.98 6.36 3.46
CA VAL A 81 -8.88 5.67 2.52
C VAL A 81 -10.24 5.43 3.17
N ILE A 82 -10.30 4.95 4.42
CA ILE A 82 -11.56 4.72 5.14
C ILE A 82 -12.34 6.03 5.28
N ALA A 83 -11.68 7.12 5.67
CA ALA A 83 -12.31 8.42 5.76
C ALA A 83 -12.85 8.92 4.40
N GLY A 84 -12.09 8.70 3.32
CA GLY A 84 -12.53 9.00 1.96
C GLY A 84 -13.79 8.23 1.58
N ILE A 85 -13.80 6.91 1.78
CA ILE A 85 -14.94 6.04 1.49
C ILE A 85 -16.16 6.46 2.29
N LEU A 86 -16.01 6.67 3.60
CA LEU A 86 -17.10 7.04 4.48
C LEU A 86 -17.75 8.36 4.05
N LEU A 87 -16.95 9.37 3.71
CA LEU A 87 -17.45 10.66 3.24
C LEU A 87 -18.04 10.60 1.82
N GLU A 88 -17.48 9.79 0.93
CA GLU A 88 -18.05 9.55 -0.40
C GLU A 88 -19.44 8.89 -0.28
N VAL A 89 -19.59 7.90 0.60
CA VAL A 89 -20.89 7.27 0.90
C VAL A 89 -21.87 8.28 1.49
N PHE A 90 -21.46 9.13 2.42
CA PHE A 90 -22.33 10.17 3.01
C PHE A 90 -22.74 11.26 2.02
N ALA A 91 -21.85 11.63 1.10
CA ALA A 91 -22.16 12.56 0.03
C ALA A 91 -23.11 11.94 -1.00
N PHE A 92 -22.91 10.66 -1.34
CA PHE A 92 -23.77 9.93 -2.28
C PHE A 92 -25.17 9.63 -1.70
N SER A 93 -25.24 9.30 -0.40
CA SER A 93 -26.51 9.00 0.27
C SER A 93 -27.38 10.25 0.52
N GLY A 94 -26.94 11.44 0.10
CA GLY A 94 -27.65 12.70 0.30
C GLY A 94 -27.71 13.17 1.76
N LEU A 95 -26.99 12.52 2.68
CA LEU A 95 -26.92 12.93 4.09
C LEU A 95 -26.13 14.24 4.25
N MET A 96 -25.20 14.50 3.32
CA MET A 96 -24.43 15.74 3.26
C MET A 96 -24.73 16.46 1.95
N ASN A 97 -25.54 17.53 2.00
CA ASN A 97 -25.84 18.39 0.84
C ASN A 97 -24.64 19.29 0.47
N LEU A 98 -23.53 18.69 0.06
CA LEU A 98 -22.35 19.40 -0.46
C LEU A 98 -22.43 19.44 -1.98
N ASP A 99 -22.60 20.63 -2.54
CA ASP A 99 -22.56 20.79 -3.99
C ASP A 99 -21.10 20.85 -4.45
N LEU A 100 -20.57 19.71 -4.88
CA LEU A 100 -19.18 19.58 -5.36
C LEU A 100 -18.88 20.48 -6.58
N ASN A 101 -19.87 21.13 -7.18
CA ASN A 101 -19.66 22.15 -8.20
C ASN A 101 -19.14 23.46 -7.59
N LYS A 102 -19.52 23.79 -6.35
CA LYS A 102 -19.06 24.99 -5.66
C LYS A 102 -17.64 24.81 -5.13
N ARG A 103 -16.81 25.84 -5.29
CA ARG A 103 -15.42 25.82 -4.81
C ARG A 103 -15.35 25.74 -3.28
N GLU A 104 -16.29 26.37 -2.59
CA GLU A 104 -16.35 26.38 -1.13
C GLU A 104 -16.68 24.99 -0.55
N ASP A 105 -17.66 24.29 -1.12
CA ASP A 105 -18.06 22.95 -0.67
C ASP A 105 -16.97 21.90 -0.96
N ARG A 106 -16.22 22.04 -2.05
CA ARG A 106 -15.02 21.22 -2.30
C ARG A 106 -13.93 21.40 -1.24
N LEU A 107 -13.75 22.63 -0.74
CA LEU A 107 -12.81 22.89 0.36
C LEU A 107 -13.33 22.29 1.66
N ARG A 108 -14.62 22.43 1.97
CA ARG A 108 -15.26 21.81 3.15
C ARG A 108 -15.13 20.29 3.13
N PHE A 109 -15.38 19.65 1.99
CA PHE A 109 -15.20 18.21 1.81
C PHE A 109 -13.76 17.77 2.08
N THR A 110 -12.78 18.49 1.51
CA THR A 110 -11.35 18.18 1.73
C THR A 110 -10.97 18.31 3.20
N LEU A 111 -11.53 19.30 3.90
CA LEU A 111 -11.23 19.53 5.32
C LEU A 111 -11.91 18.49 6.21
N LEU A 112 -13.16 18.13 5.91
CA LEU A 112 -13.87 17.01 6.56
C LEU A 112 -13.09 15.71 6.41
N LEU A 113 -12.59 15.40 5.20
CA LEU A 113 -11.80 14.19 4.94
C LEU A 113 -10.59 14.08 5.86
N LYS A 114 -9.88 15.19 6.08
CA LYS A 114 -8.71 15.21 6.96
C LYS A 114 -9.07 15.05 8.42
N TRP A 115 -10.12 15.72 8.87
CA TRP A 115 -10.61 15.59 10.25
C TRP A 115 -11.09 14.16 10.54
N THR A 116 -11.85 13.57 9.63
CA THR A 116 -12.32 12.20 9.73
C THR A 116 -11.15 11.22 9.69
N ALA A 117 -10.17 11.40 8.79
CA ALA A 117 -8.99 10.56 8.71
C ALA A 117 -8.14 10.61 9.99
N LEU A 118 -7.93 11.80 10.55
CA LEU A 118 -7.20 11.97 11.80
C LEU A 118 -7.94 11.33 12.99
N GLY A 119 -9.28 11.46 13.02
CA GLY A 119 -10.11 10.83 14.04
C GLY A 119 -10.06 9.31 13.99
N ILE A 120 -10.15 8.73 12.79
CA ILE A 120 -10.01 7.27 12.58
C ILE A 120 -8.61 6.82 12.98
N ALA A 121 -7.57 7.54 12.57
CA ALA A 121 -6.19 7.20 12.92
C ALA A 121 -5.93 7.22 14.44
N ALA A 122 -6.52 8.19 15.15
CA ALA A 122 -6.43 8.25 16.61
C ALA A 122 -7.12 7.03 17.26
N LEU A 123 -8.31 6.68 16.78
CA LEU A 123 -9.07 5.54 17.29
C LEU A 123 -8.33 4.22 17.03
N GLU A 124 -7.82 4.01 15.81
CA GLU A 124 -7.02 2.84 15.45
C GLU A 124 -5.74 2.75 16.27
N ALA A 125 -4.98 3.84 16.40
CA ALA A 125 -3.74 3.85 17.18
C ALA A 125 -3.97 3.47 18.64
N VAL A 126 -5.05 3.98 19.27
CA VAL A 126 -5.43 3.60 20.64
C VAL A 126 -5.87 2.14 20.69
N ALA A 127 -6.67 1.67 19.74
CA ALA A 127 -7.13 0.29 19.68
C ALA A 127 -5.95 -0.70 19.53
N TYR A 128 -4.93 -0.39 18.73
CA TYR A 128 -3.75 -1.24 18.57
C TYR A 128 -2.89 -1.31 19.83
N VAL A 129 -2.74 -0.20 20.56
CA VAL A 129 -2.00 -0.15 21.82
C VAL A 129 -2.75 -0.90 22.93
N LEU A 130 -4.07 -0.69 23.07
CA LEU A 130 -4.90 -1.40 24.04
C LEU A 130 -5.07 -2.89 23.69
N GLY A 131 -5.09 -3.21 22.40
CA GLY A 131 -5.14 -4.59 21.88
C GLY A 131 -3.85 -5.39 22.11
N GLY A 132 -2.83 -4.79 22.72
CA GLY A 132 -1.60 -5.49 23.09
C GLY A 132 -0.76 -5.99 21.92
N GLN A 133 -0.99 -5.48 20.70
CA GLN A 133 -0.23 -5.94 19.52
C GLN A 133 1.27 -5.64 19.65
N PHE A 134 1.65 -4.59 20.38
CA PHE A 134 3.04 -4.19 20.56
C PHE A 134 3.72 -4.80 21.80
N GLY A 135 3.08 -5.77 22.47
CA GLY A 135 3.54 -6.40 23.72
C GLY A 135 3.06 -5.69 24.98
N GLN A 136 3.59 -6.09 26.15
CA GLN A 136 3.32 -5.40 27.42
C GLN A 136 4.03 -4.04 27.42
N VAL A 137 3.36 -3.03 26.89
CA VAL A 137 3.84 -1.64 26.90
C VAL A 137 3.51 -1.00 28.24
N THR A 138 4.45 -0.24 28.79
CA THR A 138 4.15 0.64 29.92
C THR A 138 3.12 1.69 29.48
N PRO A 139 2.27 2.23 30.38
CA PRO A 139 1.29 3.25 30.02
C PRO A 139 1.91 4.48 29.32
N LEU A 140 3.14 4.85 29.70
CA LEU A 140 3.92 5.90 29.06
C LEU A 140 4.42 5.51 27.65
N GLY A 141 4.86 4.26 27.47
CA GLY A 141 5.26 3.73 26.16
C GLY A 141 4.09 3.66 25.18
N GLY A 142 2.92 3.26 25.65
CA GLY A 142 1.68 3.25 24.84
C GLY A 142 1.31 4.64 24.31
N VAL A 143 1.37 5.67 25.16
CA VAL A 143 1.10 7.06 24.74
C VAL A 143 2.14 7.54 23.71
N LEU A 144 3.42 7.22 23.90
CA LEU A 144 4.46 7.57 22.93
C LEU A 144 4.23 6.93 21.56
N ILE A 145 3.82 5.65 21.53
CA ILE A 145 3.48 4.93 20.29
C ILE A 145 2.29 5.62 19.58
N VAL A 146 1.22 5.96 20.32
CA VAL A 146 0.06 6.65 19.74
C VAL A 146 0.48 7.98 19.11
N VAL A 147 1.28 8.79 19.82
CA VAL A 147 1.74 10.08 19.30
C VAL A 147 2.62 9.90 18.05
N GLN A 148 3.49 8.90 18.02
CA GLN A 148 4.31 8.59 16.84
C GLN A 148 3.45 8.18 15.63
N LEU A 149 2.46 7.32 15.82
CA LEU A 149 1.55 6.88 14.76
C LEU A 149 0.68 8.02 14.23
N LEU A 150 0.20 8.90 15.11
CA LEU A 150 -0.53 10.09 14.71
C LEU A 150 0.34 11.05 13.90
N MET A 151 1.57 11.30 14.35
CA MET A 151 2.53 12.12 13.60
C MET A 151 2.85 11.52 12.23
N ALA A 152 3.05 10.20 12.16
CA ALA A 152 3.25 9.50 10.90
C ALA A 152 2.04 9.64 9.97
N THR A 153 0.82 9.51 10.50
CA THR A 153 -0.41 9.67 9.72
C THR A 153 -0.56 11.10 9.18
N VAL A 154 -0.20 12.12 9.97
CA VAL A 154 -0.19 13.52 9.51
C VAL A 154 0.80 13.71 8.37
N ILE A 155 1.99 13.09 8.42
CA ILE A 155 2.97 13.14 7.33
C ILE A 155 2.39 12.50 6.06
N ILE A 156 1.82 11.30 6.15
CA ILE A 156 1.21 10.61 4.99
C ILE A 156 0.07 11.45 4.40
N MET A 157 -0.76 12.06 5.25
CA MET A 157 -1.82 12.97 4.83
C MET A 157 -1.28 14.19 4.08
N LEU A 158 -0.15 14.77 4.52
CA LEU A 158 0.50 15.88 3.83
C LEU A 158 1.10 15.48 2.48
N LEU A 159 1.64 14.28 2.37
CA LEU A 159 2.14 13.72 1.11
C LEU A 159 1.00 13.51 0.11
N ASP A 160 -0.15 13.03 0.56
CA ASP A 160 -1.36 12.92 -0.27
C ASP A 160 -1.88 14.28 -0.74
N ASP A 161 -1.88 15.26 0.15
CA ASP A 161 -2.22 16.65 -0.16
C ASP A 161 -1.31 17.27 -1.22
N LEU A 162 0.00 16.97 -1.16
CA LEU A 162 0.99 17.43 -2.12
C LEU A 162 0.71 16.85 -3.51
N MET A 163 0.48 15.54 -3.59
CA MET A 163 0.20 14.85 -4.85
C MET A 163 -1.13 15.29 -5.47
N SER A 164 -2.21 15.31 -4.68
CA SER A 164 -3.56 15.68 -5.14
C SER A 164 -3.67 17.12 -5.64
N LYS A 165 -2.85 18.03 -5.12
CA LYS A 165 -2.77 19.44 -5.59
C LYS A 165 -1.98 19.61 -6.89
N GLY A 166 -1.43 18.53 -7.45
CA GLY A 166 -0.80 18.51 -8.77
C GLY A 166 0.70 18.82 -8.76
N TRP A 167 1.35 18.69 -7.61
CA TRP A 167 2.81 18.74 -7.52
C TRP A 167 3.46 17.46 -8.08
N GLY A 168 2.79 16.32 -8.00
CA GLY A 168 3.27 15.04 -8.54
C GLY A 168 2.44 14.48 -9.69
N ILE A 169 2.74 13.25 -10.07
CA ILE A 169 2.07 12.49 -11.14
C ILE A 169 1.10 11.50 -10.49
N GLY A 170 -0.20 11.62 -10.80
CA GLY A 170 -1.23 10.73 -10.25
C GLY A 170 -1.64 11.07 -8.82
N SER A 171 -2.15 10.08 -8.09
CA SER A 171 -2.56 10.18 -6.67
C SER A 171 -1.49 9.59 -5.75
N ALA A 172 -1.32 10.12 -4.53
CA ALA A 172 -0.38 9.52 -3.59
C ALA A 172 -0.82 8.12 -3.19
N ILE A 173 -2.12 7.87 -3.06
CA ILE A 173 -2.67 6.55 -2.72
C ILE A 173 -2.20 5.51 -3.74
N SER A 174 -2.36 5.79 -5.05
CA SER A 174 -1.90 4.88 -6.11
C SER A 174 -0.38 4.68 -6.12
N LEU A 175 0.39 5.73 -5.82
CA LEU A 175 1.84 5.66 -5.76
C LEU A 175 2.30 4.79 -4.57
N ILE A 176 1.68 4.98 -3.40
CA ILE A 176 1.98 4.23 -2.18
C ILE A 176 1.67 2.75 -2.37
N ILE A 177 0.51 2.41 -2.95
CA ILE A 177 0.15 1.03 -3.28
C ILE A 177 1.17 0.43 -4.26
N PHE A 178 1.51 1.17 -5.32
CA PHE A 178 2.52 0.74 -6.28
C PHE A 178 3.87 0.45 -5.62
N LEU A 179 4.32 1.31 -4.70
CA LEU A 179 5.56 1.12 -3.96
C LEU A 179 5.49 -0.08 -3.01
N GLY A 180 4.37 -0.29 -2.33
CA GLY A 180 4.14 -1.45 -1.46
C GLY A 180 4.23 -2.77 -2.22
N VAL A 181 3.50 -2.88 -3.34
CA VAL A 181 3.53 -4.07 -4.21
C VAL A 181 4.91 -4.27 -4.83
N SER A 182 5.54 -3.21 -5.35
CA SER A 182 6.88 -3.30 -5.96
C SER A 182 7.93 -3.73 -4.94
N ARG A 183 7.87 -3.18 -3.72
CA ARG A 183 8.74 -3.59 -2.61
C ARG A 183 8.53 -5.05 -2.26
N GLN A 184 7.28 -5.52 -2.16
CA GLN A 184 6.99 -6.92 -1.87
C GLN A 184 7.60 -7.84 -2.93
N ILE A 185 7.41 -7.54 -4.22
CA ILE A 185 7.99 -8.33 -5.32
C ILE A 185 9.52 -8.36 -5.23
N ILE A 186 10.15 -7.21 -5.00
CA ILE A 186 11.62 -7.11 -4.86
C ILE A 186 12.11 -7.91 -3.64
N LEU A 187 11.45 -7.80 -2.49
CA LEU A 187 11.83 -8.53 -1.29
C LEU A 187 11.60 -10.04 -1.47
N SER A 188 10.49 -10.47 -2.06
CA SER A 188 10.24 -11.89 -2.34
C SER A 188 11.27 -12.48 -3.32
N LEU A 189 11.79 -11.69 -4.26
CA LEU A 189 12.78 -12.14 -5.24
C LEU A 189 14.23 -12.08 -4.73
N PHE A 190 14.61 -10.98 -4.09
CA PHE A 190 15.99 -10.63 -3.76
C PHE A 190 16.31 -10.66 -2.26
N SER A 191 15.38 -11.04 -1.38
CA SER A 191 15.67 -11.07 0.06
C SER A 191 16.82 -12.05 0.37
N TRP A 192 17.86 -11.51 1.01
CA TRP A 192 18.96 -12.28 1.58
C TRP A 192 18.67 -12.76 3.01
N ASP A 193 17.45 -12.53 3.50
CA ASP A 193 17.09 -12.91 4.86
C ASP A 193 17.10 -14.44 5.02
N ILE A 194 17.61 -14.91 6.15
CA ILE A 194 17.77 -16.33 6.45
C ILE A 194 16.77 -16.74 7.52
N VAL A 195 15.78 -17.50 7.11
CA VAL A 195 14.78 -18.06 8.02
C VAL A 195 15.26 -19.41 8.51
N LYS A 196 15.24 -19.62 9.83
CA LYS A 196 15.57 -20.89 10.46
C LYS A 196 14.30 -21.74 10.57
N ASP A 197 14.34 -22.93 9.98
CA ASP A 197 13.31 -23.95 10.15
C ASP A 197 13.30 -24.49 11.61
N ASN A 198 12.20 -25.12 12.03
CA ASN A 198 12.07 -25.78 13.34
C ASN A 198 13.16 -26.86 13.54
N ASN A 199 13.64 -27.46 12.44
CA ASN A 199 14.74 -28.44 12.42
C ASN A 199 16.14 -27.80 12.37
N GLY A 200 16.27 -26.47 12.52
CA GLY A 200 17.56 -25.78 12.52
C GLY A 200 18.21 -25.61 11.13
N SER A 201 17.50 -25.97 10.05
CA SER A 201 17.99 -25.79 8.67
C SER A 201 17.77 -24.34 8.21
N LEU A 202 18.85 -23.67 7.80
CA LEU A 202 18.80 -22.29 7.32
C LEU A 202 18.26 -22.26 5.89
N HIS A 203 17.12 -21.61 5.70
CA HIS A 203 16.51 -21.40 4.39
C HIS A 203 16.58 -19.91 4.07
N VAL A 204 17.26 -19.55 2.98
CA VAL A 204 17.24 -18.17 2.48
C VAL A 204 15.85 -17.86 1.93
N PHE A 205 15.26 -16.73 2.31
CA PHE A 205 13.89 -16.33 2.00
C PHE A 205 13.71 -15.92 0.53
N GLY A 206 14.71 -15.29 -0.08
CA GLY A 206 14.63 -14.86 -1.48
C GLY A 206 14.82 -16.01 -2.45
N LEU A 207 13.99 -16.01 -3.50
CA LEU A 207 14.03 -17.01 -4.56
C LEU A 207 15.37 -17.03 -5.31
N LEU A 208 15.97 -15.86 -5.62
CA LEU A 208 17.23 -15.79 -6.35
C LEU A 208 18.45 -16.21 -5.51
N PRO A 209 18.60 -15.79 -4.24
CA PRO A 209 19.63 -16.34 -3.36
C PRO A 209 19.46 -17.83 -3.06
N ALA A 210 18.22 -18.31 -2.91
CA ALA A 210 17.93 -19.74 -2.71
C ALA A 210 18.29 -20.57 -3.94
N LEU A 211 18.08 -20.02 -5.14
CA LEU A 211 18.59 -20.57 -6.39
C LEU A 211 20.10 -20.63 -6.44
N GLY A 212 20.79 -19.54 -6.08
CA GLY A 212 22.24 -19.50 -6.05
C GLY A 212 22.82 -20.57 -5.10
N ALA A 213 22.22 -20.73 -3.92
CA ALA A 213 22.60 -21.76 -2.96
C ALA A 213 22.30 -23.18 -3.47
N ALA A 214 21.13 -23.42 -4.07
CA ALA A 214 20.77 -24.74 -4.60
C ALA A 214 21.59 -25.12 -5.85
N LEU A 215 21.97 -24.15 -6.69
CA LEU A 215 22.89 -24.37 -7.80
C LEU A 215 24.31 -24.65 -7.31
N TYR A 216 24.77 -23.96 -6.26
CA TYR A 216 26.05 -24.23 -5.62
C TYR A 216 26.07 -25.63 -4.99
N ASP A 217 25.03 -26.03 -4.25
CA ASP A 217 24.89 -27.37 -3.67
C ASP A 217 24.73 -28.46 -4.75
N LEU A 218 24.05 -28.19 -5.86
CA LEU A 218 24.02 -29.11 -7.01
C LEU A 218 25.41 -29.29 -7.61
N PHE A 219 26.17 -28.20 -7.77
CA PHE A 219 27.48 -28.22 -8.40
C PHE A 219 28.58 -28.82 -7.49
N THR A 220 28.45 -28.69 -6.17
CA THR A 220 29.44 -29.20 -5.20
C THR A 220 29.07 -30.53 -4.55
N ARG A 221 27.77 -30.85 -4.38
CA ARG A 221 27.29 -32.07 -3.70
C ARG A 221 26.51 -33.03 -4.59
N GLY A 222 26.05 -32.59 -5.78
CA GLY A 222 25.31 -33.46 -6.71
C GLY A 222 23.90 -33.85 -6.27
N ASP A 223 23.38 -33.25 -5.18
CA ASP A 223 22.05 -33.56 -4.64
C ASP A 223 20.98 -32.65 -5.27
N ALA A 224 20.13 -33.23 -6.13
CA ALA A 224 19.03 -32.53 -6.80
C ALA A 224 17.82 -32.26 -5.87
N THR A 225 17.84 -32.75 -4.63
CA THR A 225 16.77 -32.59 -3.63
C THR A 225 16.58 -31.12 -3.23
N ALA A 226 17.65 -30.31 -3.22
CA ALA A 226 17.58 -28.88 -2.98
C ALA A 226 16.88 -28.12 -4.12
N LEU A 227 17.00 -28.59 -5.37
CA LEU A 227 16.34 -27.99 -6.55
C LEU A 227 14.88 -28.36 -6.66
N VAL A 228 14.52 -29.61 -6.37
CA VAL A 228 13.13 -30.06 -6.32
C VAL A 228 12.39 -29.38 -5.16
N GLY A 229 13.08 -29.16 -4.03
CA GLY A 229 12.56 -28.39 -2.91
C GLY A 229 12.27 -26.91 -3.23
N LEU A 230 12.87 -26.32 -4.27
CA LEU A 230 12.59 -24.94 -4.70
C LEU A 230 11.32 -24.81 -5.57
N VAL A 231 10.77 -25.94 -6.05
CA VAL A 231 9.52 -25.96 -6.81
C VAL A 231 8.32 -25.79 -5.87
N ASN A 232 8.42 -26.31 -4.65
CA ASN A 232 7.42 -26.18 -3.61
C ASN A 232 8.17 -26.23 -2.26
N ARG A 233 8.32 -25.08 -1.57
CA ARG A 233 8.92 -24.96 -0.23
C ARG A 233 7.83 -24.84 0.83
N PRO A 234 7.17 -25.93 1.22
CA PRO A 234 6.41 -25.95 2.45
C PRO A 234 7.41 -25.91 3.61
N VAL A 235 7.66 -24.74 4.18
CA VAL A 235 8.50 -24.62 5.39
C VAL A 235 7.59 -24.41 6.59
N VAL A 236 7.83 -25.16 7.65
CA VAL A 236 7.14 -24.98 8.93
C VAL A 236 8.07 -24.20 9.85
N LEU A 237 7.93 -22.87 9.86
CA LEU A 237 8.81 -22.01 10.66
C LEU A 237 8.77 -22.41 12.14
N LYS A 238 9.91 -22.25 12.84
CA LYS A 238 10.03 -22.54 14.28
C LYS A 238 8.97 -21.75 15.06
N GLY A 239 7.99 -22.46 15.64
CA GLY A 239 6.88 -21.87 16.41
C GLY A 239 5.53 -21.78 15.68
N GLN A 240 5.40 -22.28 14.44
CA GLN A 240 4.14 -22.35 13.71
C GLN A 240 3.73 -23.81 13.42
N THR A 241 2.45 -24.14 13.58
CA THR A 241 1.86 -25.44 13.22
C THR A 241 1.32 -25.48 11.78
N SER A 242 1.39 -24.37 11.05
CA SER A 242 0.91 -24.24 9.67
C SER A 242 2.06 -24.17 8.68
N VAL A 243 1.88 -24.78 7.52
CA VAL A 243 2.83 -24.73 6.39
C VAL A 243 2.85 -23.32 5.83
N THR A 244 4.01 -22.65 5.90
CA THR A 244 4.24 -21.37 5.25
C THR A 244 4.98 -21.63 3.95
N TYR A 245 4.36 -21.27 2.83
CA TYR A 245 4.98 -21.33 1.53
C TYR A 245 5.96 -20.17 1.39
N LEU A 246 7.25 -20.47 1.24
CA LEU A 246 8.23 -19.46 0.90
C LEU A 246 8.07 -19.07 -0.58
N PRO A 247 8.69 -17.95 -1.02
CA PRO A 247 8.72 -17.59 -2.43
C PRO A 247 9.33 -18.73 -3.28
N ASP A 248 8.46 -19.37 -4.07
CA ASP A 248 8.80 -20.51 -4.92
C ASP A 248 8.72 -20.16 -6.40
N PHE A 249 9.32 -21.02 -7.23
CA PHE A 249 9.20 -20.91 -8.68
C PHE A 249 7.77 -20.97 -9.20
N VAL A 250 6.93 -21.79 -8.57
CA VAL A 250 5.50 -21.87 -8.89
C VAL A 250 4.79 -20.55 -8.56
N GLY A 251 5.14 -19.92 -7.44
CA GLY A 251 4.63 -18.59 -7.07
C GLY A 251 5.05 -17.50 -8.04
N LEU A 252 6.32 -17.49 -8.47
CA LEU A 252 6.83 -16.57 -9.48
C LEU A 252 6.11 -16.75 -10.82
N LEU A 253 6.03 -17.99 -11.31
CA LEU A 253 5.40 -18.29 -12.60
C LEU A 253 3.91 -17.93 -12.57
N SER A 254 3.21 -18.26 -11.49
CA SER A 254 1.81 -17.89 -11.27
C SER A 254 1.62 -16.37 -11.32
N THR A 255 2.49 -15.62 -10.62
CA THR A 255 2.45 -14.15 -10.61
C THR A 255 2.71 -13.56 -12.00
N LEU A 256 3.64 -14.12 -12.78
CA LEU A 256 3.96 -13.66 -14.13
C LEU A 256 2.81 -13.94 -15.10
N VAL A 257 2.23 -15.15 -15.06
CA VAL A 257 1.05 -15.51 -15.87
C VAL A 257 -0.12 -14.60 -15.55
N LEU A 258 -0.41 -14.38 -14.26
CA LEU A 258 -1.49 -13.50 -13.83
C LEU A 258 -1.25 -12.04 -14.23
N ALA A 259 -0.02 -11.55 -14.10
CA ALA A 259 0.36 -10.22 -14.58
C ALA A 259 0.16 -10.08 -16.09
N PHE A 260 0.51 -11.10 -16.88
CA PHE A 260 0.31 -11.09 -18.34
C PHE A 260 -1.18 -11.08 -18.71
N VAL A 261 -2.01 -11.87 -18.02
CA VAL A 261 -3.47 -11.88 -18.23
C VAL A 261 -4.07 -10.51 -17.87
N ILE A 262 -3.67 -9.90 -16.76
CA ILE A 262 -4.16 -8.58 -16.36
C ILE A 262 -3.73 -7.51 -17.37
N LEU A 263 -2.46 -7.51 -17.81
CA LEU A 263 -1.97 -6.57 -18.83
C LEU A 263 -2.74 -6.74 -20.14
N TYR A 264 -3.01 -7.97 -20.56
CA TYR A 264 -3.82 -8.24 -21.75
C TYR A 264 -5.24 -7.65 -21.62
N LEU A 265 -5.90 -7.87 -20.48
CA LEU A 265 -7.23 -7.32 -20.20
C LEU A 265 -7.24 -5.79 -20.12
N GLU A 266 -6.20 -5.16 -19.56
CA GLU A 266 -6.10 -3.70 -19.47
C GLU A 266 -5.83 -3.05 -20.85
N MET A 267 -5.11 -3.74 -21.74
CA MET A 267 -4.88 -3.28 -23.10
C MET A 267 -6.10 -3.41 -24.01
N MET A 268 -7.07 -4.28 -23.68
CA MET A 268 -8.30 -4.43 -24.45
C MET A 268 -9.13 -3.13 -24.41
N LYS A 269 -9.33 -2.55 -25.60
CA LYS A 269 -10.12 -1.34 -25.80
C LYS A 269 -11.19 -1.61 -26.84
N VAL A 270 -12.42 -1.22 -26.52
CA VAL A 270 -13.55 -1.26 -27.42
C VAL A 270 -13.69 0.14 -28.04
N ASN A 271 -13.44 0.23 -29.34
CA ASN A 271 -13.54 1.49 -30.08
C ASN A 271 -14.97 1.64 -30.60
N ILE A 272 -15.74 2.57 -30.04
CA ILE A 272 -17.07 2.89 -30.55
C ILE A 272 -16.94 4.07 -31.52
N PRO A 273 -17.32 3.91 -32.81
CA PRO A 273 -17.33 5.02 -33.75
C PRO A 273 -18.49 5.97 -33.43
N VAL A 274 -18.19 7.25 -33.21
CA VAL A 274 -19.19 8.30 -32.99
C VAL A 274 -19.07 9.32 -34.12
N THR A 275 -20.21 9.70 -34.68
CA THR A 275 -20.28 10.76 -35.70
C THR A 275 -20.79 12.03 -35.02
N ALA A 276 -20.05 13.13 -35.14
CA ALA A 276 -20.47 14.41 -34.59
C ALA A 276 -21.66 14.96 -35.39
N GLY A 277 -22.81 15.17 -34.74
CA GLY A 277 -24.02 15.68 -35.41
C GLY A 277 -23.90 17.11 -35.92
N GLN A 278 -22.99 17.91 -35.33
CA GLN A 278 -22.85 19.34 -35.62
C GLN A 278 -21.85 19.66 -36.74
N TYR A 279 -20.94 18.73 -37.08
CA TYR A 279 -19.99 18.86 -38.17
C TYR A 279 -20.08 17.61 -39.07
N ARG A 280 -20.83 17.73 -40.16
CA ARG A 280 -20.96 16.65 -41.17
C ARG A 280 -19.57 16.19 -41.62
N GLY A 281 -19.32 14.88 -41.50
CA GLY A 281 -18.15 14.21 -42.10
C GLY A 281 -17.01 13.86 -41.14
N ILE A 282 -16.99 14.37 -39.89
CA ILE A 282 -15.94 13.99 -38.94
C ILE A 282 -16.38 12.78 -38.12
N LYS A 283 -15.70 11.65 -38.34
CA LYS A 283 -15.84 10.42 -37.56
C LYS A 283 -14.74 10.40 -36.50
N PHE A 284 -15.11 10.30 -35.22
CA PHE A 284 -14.17 10.10 -34.13
C PHE A 284 -14.45 8.75 -33.48
N THR A 285 -13.40 7.97 -33.22
CA THR A 285 -13.50 6.74 -32.43
C THR A 285 -13.18 7.07 -30.98
N ILE A 286 -14.11 6.79 -30.07
CA ILE A 286 -13.86 6.91 -28.64
C ILE A 286 -13.38 5.54 -28.13
N PRO A 287 -12.11 5.40 -27.71
CA PRO A 287 -11.63 4.15 -27.14
C PRO A 287 -12.14 4.03 -25.69
N LEU A 288 -13.03 3.08 -25.45
CA LEU A 288 -13.43 2.70 -24.10
C LEU A 288 -12.54 1.55 -23.62
N ARG A 289 -11.97 1.68 -22.42
CA ARG A 289 -11.24 0.56 -21.78
C ARG A 289 -12.25 -0.53 -21.43
N PHE A 290 -11.95 -1.79 -21.74
CA PHE A 290 -12.84 -2.91 -21.45
C PHE A 290 -13.06 -3.06 -19.94
N VAL A 291 -12.01 -2.91 -19.14
CA VAL A 291 -12.08 -2.82 -17.68
C VAL A 291 -12.09 -1.34 -17.28
N TYR A 292 -13.29 -0.81 -17.02
CA TYR A 292 -13.48 0.61 -16.70
C TYR A 292 -13.11 0.95 -15.24
N VAL A 293 -13.14 -0.03 -14.33
CA VAL A 293 -13.10 0.18 -12.89
C VAL A 293 -11.69 -0.02 -12.36
N SER A 294 -10.84 1.00 -12.50
CA SER A 294 -9.39 0.74 -12.48
C SER A 294 -8.77 0.50 -11.09
N VAL A 295 -9.30 1.03 -9.98
CA VAL A 295 -8.70 0.78 -8.64
C VAL A 295 -9.69 1.02 -7.48
N LEU A 296 -10.45 2.13 -7.51
CA LEU A 296 -11.24 2.60 -6.35
C LEU A 296 -12.30 1.57 -5.86
N PRO A 297 -13.17 1.01 -6.72
CA PRO A 297 -14.14 0.01 -6.26
C PRO A 297 -13.54 -1.32 -5.80
N ILE A 298 -12.35 -1.69 -6.29
CA ILE A 298 -11.66 -2.90 -5.83
C ILE A 298 -11.16 -2.69 -4.39
N ILE A 299 -10.68 -1.48 -4.08
CA ILE A 299 -10.37 -1.08 -2.71
C ILE A 299 -11.63 -1.16 -1.83
N PHE A 300 -12.80 -0.75 -2.35
CA PHE A 300 -14.06 -0.77 -1.60
C PHE A 300 -14.54 -2.18 -1.22
N THR A 301 -14.22 -3.21 -2.01
CA THR A 301 -14.64 -4.60 -1.73
C THR A 301 -13.66 -5.35 -0.82
N THR A 302 -12.43 -4.85 -0.64
CA THR A 302 -11.38 -5.56 0.12
C THR A 302 -11.41 -5.22 1.62
N TYR A 303 -12.07 -4.12 2.00
CA TYR A 303 -12.40 -3.77 3.39
C TYR A 303 -13.62 -4.54 3.88
#